data_AF-A0AAU5S5M9-F1
#
_entry.id   AF-A0AAU5S5M9-F1
#
_cell.length_a   1.000
_cell.length_b   1.000
_cell.length_c   1.000
_cell.angle_alpha   90.00
_cell.angle_beta   90.00
_cell.angle_gamma   90.00
#
_symmetry.space_group_name_H-M   'P 1'
#
loop_
_entity.id
_entity.type
_entity.pdbx_description
1 polymer ?
#
loop_
_entity_poly.entity_id
_entity_poly.type
_entity_poly.pdbx_seq_one_letter_code
_entity_poly.pdbx_strand_id
1 'polypeptide(L)'
;MTATSGGAVRPMIHVQPAAELRRPFAVWATAQRPKIRTVSTSAFAVPAGLFAGMPEELLIGALIDGHGYVSPVEDATLGRPAPGAPDPGGEADIAPADTAALVPAAPSAAVGAVMTAAAVVAAAAEPLPPGDDQRPPTQAEEAPEIPEGVFPCPHCDKELTTARGRDMHARKVHGMGVEE
;
A
#
# COMPACT_ATOMS: atom_id res chain seq x y z
N MET A 1 25.50 -23.86 20.36
CA MET A 1 24.06 -24.12 20.17
C MET A 1 23.47 -22.91 19.45
N THR A 2 23.55 -22.87 18.12
CA THR A 2 22.98 -21.80 17.30
C THR A 2 21.50 -22.11 17.08
N ALA A 3 20.62 -21.30 17.68
CA ALA A 3 19.19 -21.40 17.43
C ALA A 3 18.96 -21.03 15.96
N THR A 4 18.62 -22.02 15.13
CA THR A 4 18.11 -21.80 13.79
C THR A 4 16.83 -20.99 13.92
N SER A 5 16.91 -19.68 13.70
CA SER A 5 15.73 -18.84 13.49
C SER A 5 15.05 -19.31 12.22
N GLY A 6 14.21 -20.35 12.34
CA GLY A 6 13.23 -20.69 11.33
C GLY A 6 12.43 -19.42 11.06
N GLY A 7 12.61 -18.85 9.87
CA GLY A 7 12.00 -17.59 9.47
C GLY A 7 10.49 -17.75 9.44
N ALA A 8 9.84 -17.54 10.58
CA ALA A 8 8.39 -17.51 10.67
C ALA A 8 7.91 -16.44 9.69
N VAL A 9 7.20 -16.88 8.65
CA VAL A 9 6.56 -15.97 7.69
C VAL A 9 5.58 -15.12 8.51
N ARG A 10 5.90 -13.85 8.69
CA ARG A 10 5.02 -12.94 9.43
C ARG A 10 3.75 -12.78 8.60
N PRO A 11 2.56 -13.10 9.13
CA PRO A 11 1.32 -12.91 8.40
C PRO A 11 1.17 -11.44 8.02
N MET A 12 0.86 -11.20 6.74
CA MET A 12 0.65 -9.88 6.16
C MET A 12 -0.84 -9.71 5.86
N ILE A 13 -1.42 -8.61 6.33
CA ILE A 13 -2.81 -8.24 6.12
C ILE A 13 -2.84 -7.20 5.00
N HIS A 14 -3.70 -7.36 4.00
CA HIS A 14 -3.86 -6.37 2.95
C HIS A 14 -4.88 -5.33 3.36
N VAL A 15 -4.45 -4.08 3.42
CA VAL A 15 -5.31 -2.95 3.78
C VAL A 15 -5.45 -2.05 2.57
N GLN A 16 -6.68 -1.84 2.12
CA GLN A 16 -7.04 -0.90 1.06
C GLN A 16 -7.83 0.26 1.67
N PRO A 17 -7.17 1.41 1.94
CA PRO A 17 -7.83 2.56 2.54
C PRO A 17 -8.88 3.17 1.61
N ALA A 18 -9.91 3.78 2.20
CA ALA A 18 -10.83 4.64 1.46
C ALA A 18 -10.07 5.72 0.68
N ALA A 19 -10.60 6.15 -0.47
CA ALA A 19 -9.89 7.05 -1.39
C ALA A 19 -9.41 8.35 -0.70
N GLU A 20 -10.24 8.91 0.18
CA GLU A 20 -9.98 10.13 0.94
C GLU A 20 -8.90 9.93 2.02
N LEU A 21 -8.79 8.71 2.56
CA LEU A 21 -7.85 8.35 3.64
C LEU A 21 -6.52 7.80 3.14
N ARG A 22 -6.31 7.65 1.82
CA ARG A 22 -5.05 7.12 1.28
C ARG A 22 -3.82 7.95 1.64
N ARG A 23 -3.95 9.29 1.60
CA ARG A 23 -2.85 10.19 1.93
C ARG A 23 -2.47 10.11 3.42
N PRO A 24 -3.39 10.27 4.39
CA PRO A 24 -3.03 10.11 5.80
C PRO A 24 -2.56 8.69 6.12
N PHE A 25 -3.14 7.66 5.50
CA PHE A 25 -2.65 6.29 5.63
C PHE A 25 -1.20 6.15 5.16
N ALA A 26 -0.84 6.71 3.99
CA ALA A 26 0.52 6.65 3.48
C ALA A 26 1.53 7.35 4.42
N VAL A 27 1.16 8.52 4.97
CA VAL A 27 1.97 9.23 5.97
C VAL A 27 2.21 8.33 7.18
N TRP A 28 1.15 7.77 7.77
CA TRP A 28 1.25 6.83 8.89
C TRP A 28 2.12 5.61 8.55
N ALA A 29 1.91 5.02 7.37
CA ALA A 29 2.60 3.81 6.94
C ALA A 29 4.11 4.01 6.78
N THR A 30 4.52 5.19 6.30
CA THR A 30 5.94 5.53 6.13
C THR A 30 6.70 5.71 7.45
N ALA A 31 6.00 5.97 8.56
CA ALA A 31 6.60 6.10 9.88
C ALA A 31 6.86 4.74 10.57
N GLN A 32 6.30 3.64 10.04
CA GLN A 32 6.32 2.34 10.73
C GLN A 32 7.66 1.61 10.65
N ARG A 33 7.97 0.86 11.72
CA ARG A 33 9.08 -0.10 11.79
C ARG A 33 8.54 -1.43 12.35
N PRO A 34 8.55 -2.54 11.57
CA PRO A 34 9.09 -2.68 10.21
C PRO A 34 8.31 -1.89 9.15
N LYS A 35 8.98 -1.61 8.02
CA LYS A 35 8.40 -0.81 6.94
C LYS A 35 7.26 -1.55 6.26
N ILE A 36 6.11 -0.90 6.18
CA ILE A 36 4.93 -1.40 5.46
C ILE A 36 5.23 -1.40 3.96
N ARG A 37 4.84 -2.48 3.26
CA ARG A 37 5.04 -2.62 1.83
C ARG A 37 3.79 -2.20 1.07
N THR A 38 3.97 -1.51 -0.05
CA THR A 38 2.88 -1.22 -0.99
C THR A 38 2.75 -2.40 -1.94
N VAL A 39 1.58 -3.03 -2.02
CA VAL A 39 1.32 -4.18 -2.92
C VAL A 39 0.65 -3.74 -4.23
N SER A 40 -0.14 -2.66 -4.19
CA SER A 40 -0.79 -2.07 -5.37
C SER A 40 -0.93 -0.56 -5.18
N THR A 41 -1.48 0.13 -6.18
CA THR A 41 -1.75 1.58 -6.10
C THR A 41 -2.75 1.96 -5.00
N SER A 42 -3.57 1.01 -4.53
CA SER A 42 -4.58 1.23 -3.50
C SER A 42 -4.44 0.35 -2.26
N ALA A 43 -3.53 -0.64 -2.25
CA ALA A 43 -3.40 -1.60 -1.15
C ALA A 43 -1.99 -1.68 -0.58
N PHE A 44 -1.93 -1.91 0.73
CA PHE A 44 -0.72 -2.00 1.53
C PHE A 44 -0.69 -3.33 2.27
N ALA A 45 0.47 -4.00 2.30
CA ALA A 45 0.71 -5.19 3.11
C ALA A 45 1.24 -4.77 4.48
N VAL A 46 0.37 -4.84 5.48
CA VAL A 46 0.64 -4.46 6.87
C VAL A 46 0.93 -5.74 7.67
N PRO A 47 2.07 -5.83 8.38
CA PRO A 47 2.30 -6.92 9.31
C PRO A 47 1.21 -6.99 10.38
N ALA A 48 0.72 -8.19 10.71
CA ALA A 48 -0.39 -8.37 11.66
C ALA A 48 -0.17 -7.66 13.02
N GLY A 49 1.07 -7.63 13.51
CA GLY A 49 1.41 -6.93 14.76
C GLY A 49 1.31 -5.40 14.69
N LEU A 50 1.47 -4.80 13.51
CA LEU A 50 1.28 -3.35 13.31
C LEU A 50 -0.18 -3.00 13.07
N PHE A 51 -0.98 -3.94 12.55
CA PHE A 51 -2.40 -3.72 12.28
C PHE A 51 -3.18 -3.34 13.54
N ALA A 52 -2.88 -3.98 14.67
CA ALA A 52 -3.56 -3.70 15.95
C ALA A 52 -3.25 -2.31 16.54
N GLY A 53 -2.16 -1.66 16.13
CA GLY A 53 -1.78 -0.31 16.57
C GLY A 53 -2.16 0.78 15.58
N MET A 54 -2.88 0.43 14.52
CA MET A 54 -3.29 1.38 13.49
C MET A 54 -4.44 2.25 14.01
N PRO A 55 -4.40 3.58 13.80
CA PRO A 55 -5.50 4.46 14.15
C PRO A 55 -6.78 4.05 13.43
N GLU A 56 -7.87 3.92 14.19
CA GLU A 56 -9.15 3.44 13.69
C GLU A 56 -9.74 4.40 12.64
N GLU A 57 -9.49 5.69 12.76
CA GLU A 57 -9.92 6.70 11.79
C GLU A 57 -9.36 6.47 10.39
N LEU A 58 -8.24 5.76 10.24
CA LEU A 58 -7.66 5.39 8.95
C LEU A 58 -8.31 4.14 8.34
N LEU A 59 -9.04 3.39 9.15
CA LEU A 59 -9.71 2.15 8.77
C LEU A 59 -11.18 2.35 8.39
N ILE A 60 -11.79 3.48 8.73
CA ILE A 60 -13.18 3.78 8.38
C ILE A 60 -13.35 3.74 6.86
N GLY A 61 -14.20 2.83 6.37
CA GLY A 61 -14.43 2.59 4.94
C GLY A 61 -13.29 1.89 4.19
N ALA A 62 -12.27 1.39 4.89
CA ALA A 62 -11.21 0.58 4.30
C ALA A 62 -11.67 -0.88 4.05
N LEU A 63 -10.99 -1.57 3.14
CA LEU A 63 -11.12 -3.02 2.94
C LEU A 63 -9.90 -3.74 3.52
N ILE A 64 -10.13 -4.68 4.43
CA ILE A 64 -9.14 -5.55 5.08
C ILE A 64 -9.24 -6.94 4.47
N ASP A 65 -8.25 -7.34 3.69
CA ASP A 65 -8.24 -8.59 2.91
C ASP A 65 -9.53 -8.78 2.08
N GLY A 66 -10.10 -7.67 1.58
CA GLY A 66 -11.34 -7.66 0.80
C GLY A 66 -12.62 -7.49 1.61
N HIS A 67 -12.55 -7.50 2.94
CA HIS A 67 -13.70 -7.28 3.83
C HIS A 67 -13.78 -5.83 4.31
N GLY A 68 -14.96 -5.22 4.28
CA GLY A 68 -15.15 -3.89 4.86
C GLY A 68 -14.76 -3.87 6.34
N TYR A 69 -13.94 -2.91 6.73
CA TYR A 69 -13.67 -2.68 8.14
C TYR A 69 -14.95 -2.22 8.84
N VAL A 70 -15.20 -2.80 10.02
CA VAL A 70 -16.33 -2.46 10.88
C VAL A 70 -15.77 -1.99 12.21
N SER A 71 -16.05 -0.75 12.58
CA SER A 71 -15.64 -0.20 13.87
C SER A 71 -16.34 -0.98 14.99
N PRO A 72 -15.59 -1.54 15.97
CA PRO A 72 -16.19 -2.15 17.15
C PRO A 72 -17.07 -1.17 17.95
N VAL A 73 -16.75 0.14 17.90
CA VAL A 73 -17.50 1.19 18.59
C VAL A 73 -18.84 1.44 17.90
N GLU A 74 -18.85 1.49 16.56
CA GLU A 74 -20.10 1.59 15.79
C GLU A 74 -20.98 0.35 16.00
N ASP A 75 -20.40 -0.85 15.96
CA ASP A 75 -21.13 -2.10 16.18
C ASP A 75 -21.75 -2.16 17.58
N ALA A 76 -21.00 -1.74 18.62
CA ALA A 76 -21.51 -1.63 19.98
C ALA A 76 -22.67 -0.64 20.11
N THR A 77 -22.62 0.47 19.36
CA THR A 77 -23.69 1.49 19.35
C THR A 77 -24.94 1.00 18.62
N LEU A 78 -24.75 0.21 17.56
CA LEU A 78 -25.83 -0.41 16.78
C LEU A 78 -26.40 -1.68 17.43
N GLY A 79 -25.84 -2.10 18.58
CA GLY A 79 -26.26 -3.31 19.29
C GLY A 79 -25.98 -4.60 18.53
N ARG A 80 -25.04 -4.59 17.59
CA ARG A 80 -24.66 -5.79 16.84
C ARG A 80 -23.69 -6.61 17.70
N PRO A 81 -23.91 -7.93 17.86
CA PRO A 81 -23.04 -8.77 18.67
C PRO A 81 -21.65 -8.85 18.03
N ALA A 82 -20.61 -8.78 18.87
CA ALA A 82 -19.22 -8.85 18.42
C ALA A 82 -19.00 -10.12 17.56
N PRO A 83 -18.25 -10.03 16.44
CA PRO A 83 -17.95 -11.19 15.61
C PRO A 83 -17.22 -12.25 16.45
N GLY A 84 -17.84 -13.42 16.62
CA GLY A 84 -17.34 -14.51 17.44
C GLY A 84 -17.86 -14.54 18.89
N ALA A 85 -18.75 -13.62 19.28
CA ALA A 85 -19.54 -13.80 20.49
C ALA A 85 -20.40 -15.06 20.32
N PRO A 86 -20.33 -16.03 21.26
CA PRO A 86 -21.19 -17.20 21.21
C PRO A 86 -22.63 -16.71 21.23
N ASP A 87 -23.36 -16.98 20.16
CA ASP A 87 -24.76 -16.58 20.03
C ASP A 87 -25.53 -17.21 21.20
N PRO A 88 -26.03 -16.42 22.17
CA PRO A 88 -26.62 -16.98 23.38
C PRO A 88 -27.99 -17.63 23.12
N GLY A 89 -28.46 -17.73 21.87
CA GLY A 89 -29.79 -18.23 21.52
C GLY A 89 -29.87 -19.25 20.37
N GLY A 90 -28.75 -19.84 19.93
CA GLY A 90 -28.68 -20.65 18.71
C GLY A 90 -28.95 -22.16 18.84
N GLU A 91 -29.89 -22.60 19.67
CA GLU A 91 -30.43 -23.98 19.62
C GLU A 91 -31.75 -23.95 18.83
N ALA A 92 -31.69 -23.45 17.60
CA ALA A 92 -32.80 -23.55 16.65
C ALA A 92 -32.71 -24.91 15.98
N ASP A 93 -33.53 -25.84 16.48
CA ASP A 93 -33.91 -27.11 15.87
C ASP A 93 -34.16 -26.91 14.36
N ILE A 94 -33.19 -27.30 13.54
CA ILE A 94 -33.34 -27.27 12.08
C ILE A 94 -34.22 -28.45 11.70
N ALA A 95 -35.53 -28.20 11.60
CA ALA A 95 -36.42 -29.10 10.90
C ALA A 95 -35.98 -29.22 9.42
N PRO A 96 -35.93 -30.43 8.84
CA PRO A 96 -35.52 -30.62 7.45
C PRO A 96 -36.61 -30.06 6.52
N ALA A 97 -36.38 -28.88 5.97
CA ALA A 97 -37.18 -28.32 4.89
C ALA A 97 -36.74 -28.96 3.56
N ASP A 98 -37.67 -29.75 3.05
CA ASP A 98 -37.79 -30.35 1.73
C ASP A 98 -37.11 -29.58 0.59
N THR A 99 -36.14 -30.25 -0.03
CA THR A 99 -35.51 -29.86 -1.29
C THR A 99 -36.48 -30.02 -2.46
N ALA A 100 -37.13 -28.93 -2.87
CA ALA A 100 -37.85 -28.89 -4.15
C ALA A 100 -37.55 -27.59 -4.92
N ALA A 101 -36.63 -27.73 -5.89
CA ALA A 101 -36.59 -27.09 -7.20
C ALA A 101 -36.84 -25.58 -7.34
N LEU A 102 -35.82 -24.84 -7.81
CA LEU A 102 -35.87 -24.04 -9.05
C LEU A 102 -34.49 -23.42 -9.36
N VAL A 103 -33.97 -23.72 -10.55
CA VAL A 103 -32.79 -23.14 -11.22
C VAL A 103 -33.30 -22.55 -12.54
N PRO A 104 -32.65 -21.60 -13.23
CA PRO A 104 -32.14 -20.28 -12.87
C PRO A 104 -32.79 -19.15 -13.73
N ALA A 105 -32.66 -17.88 -13.35
CA ALA A 105 -32.90 -16.76 -14.27
C ALA A 105 -31.63 -15.88 -14.37
N ALA A 106 -31.01 -15.89 -15.54
CA ALA A 106 -29.86 -15.07 -15.88
C ALA A 106 -30.25 -13.58 -15.98
N PRO A 107 -29.46 -12.64 -15.45
CA PRO A 107 -29.60 -11.24 -15.83
C PRO A 107 -28.87 -10.96 -17.14
N SER A 108 -29.65 -10.48 -18.09
CA SER A 108 -29.29 -10.02 -19.43
C SER A 108 -28.37 -8.80 -19.37
N ALA A 109 -27.40 -8.76 -20.30
CA ALA A 109 -26.56 -7.59 -20.54
C ALA A 109 -27.39 -6.43 -21.11
N ALA A 110 -27.26 -5.24 -20.50
CA ALA A 110 -27.62 -3.98 -21.12
C ALA A 110 -26.62 -2.88 -20.68
N VAL A 111 -25.75 -2.55 -21.62
CA VAL A 111 -25.12 -1.25 -21.90
C VAL A 111 -25.63 -0.05 -21.07
N GLY A 112 -24.68 0.61 -20.42
CA GLY A 112 -24.83 1.94 -19.84
C GLY A 112 -23.49 2.66 -19.80
N ALA A 113 -22.96 3.03 -20.97
CA ALA A 113 -21.92 4.03 -21.07
C ALA A 113 -22.51 5.38 -20.64
N VAL A 114 -22.14 5.86 -19.44
CA VAL A 114 -22.36 7.26 -19.07
C VAL A 114 -21.00 7.95 -19.19
N MET A 115 -20.85 8.70 -20.28
CA MET A 115 -19.80 9.68 -20.41
C MET A 115 -20.03 10.85 -19.44
N THR A 116 -18.91 11.33 -18.89
CA THR A 116 -18.62 12.73 -18.52
C THR A 116 -19.46 13.40 -17.42
N ALA A 117 -18.82 13.61 -16.28
CA ALA A 117 -18.65 14.96 -15.76
C ALA A 117 -17.25 15.08 -15.15
N ALA A 118 -16.37 15.80 -15.86
CA ALA A 118 -15.15 16.33 -15.28
C ALA A 118 -15.54 17.37 -14.23
N ALA A 119 -15.57 16.95 -12.96
CA ALA A 119 -15.57 17.88 -11.85
C ALA A 119 -14.14 18.44 -11.74
N VAL A 120 -13.89 19.53 -12.49
CA VAL A 120 -12.93 20.54 -12.07
C VAL A 120 -13.42 21.07 -10.73
N VAL A 121 -12.96 20.44 -9.65
CA VAL A 121 -13.01 21.07 -8.33
C VAL A 121 -12.03 22.22 -8.43
N ALA A 122 -12.58 23.42 -8.60
CA ALA A 122 -11.87 24.66 -8.41
C ALA A 122 -11.12 24.53 -7.09
N ALA A 123 -9.79 24.52 -7.17
CA ALA A 123 -8.95 24.76 -6.03
C ALA A 123 -9.42 26.09 -5.43
N ALA A 124 -10.13 26.02 -4.32
CA ALA A 124 -10.22 27.14 -3.41
C ALA A 124 -8.78 27.42 -3.00
N ALA A 125 -8.19 28.41 -3.67
CA ALA A 125 -6.97 29.03 -3.23
C ALA A 125 -7.27 29.58 -1.83
N GLU A 126 -6.89 28.84 -0.80
CA GLU A 126 -6.53 29.50 0.44
C GLU A 126 -5.53 30.59 0.09
N PRO A 127 -5.73 31.84 0.54
CA PRO A 127 -4.71 32.86 0.42
C PRO A 127 -3.48 32.32 1.16
N LEU A 128 -2.47 31.94 0.38
CA LEU A 128 -1.13 31.71 0.90
C LEU A 128 -0.80 32.92 1.80
N PRO A 129 -0.43 32.71 3.07
CA PRO A 129 0.17 33.79 3.82
C PRO A 129 1.36 34.32 3.00
N PRO A 130 1.66 35.63 3.02
CA PRO A 130 2.94 36.12 2.52
C PRO A 130 4.04 35.53 3.39
N GLY A 131 4.42 34.29 3.10
CA GLY A 131 5.53 33.60 3.70
C GLY A 131 6.77 34.16 3.03
N ASP A 132 7.53 34.92 3.82
CA ASP A 132 8.89 35.34 3.54
C ASP A 132 9.61 34.39 2.59
N ASP A 133 9.98 34.95 1.44
CA ASP A 133 10.86 34.40 0.41
C ASP A 133 12.30 34.26 0.95
N GLN A 134 12.46 33.67 2.14
CA GLN A 134 13.73 33.11 2.59
C GLN A 134 13.84 31.70 2.06
N ARG A 135 13.88 31.58 0.73
CA ARG A 135 14.58 30.46 0.10
C ARG A 135 16.03 30.59 0.59
N PRO A 136 16.54 29.69 1.45
CA PRO A 136 17.97 29.68 1.72
C PRO A 136 18.64 29.60 0.35
N PRO A 137 19.67 30.42 0.06
CA PRO A 137 20.39 30.29 -1.19
C PRO A 137 20.81 28.84 -1.29
N THR A 138 20.25 28.12 -2.25
CA THR A 138 20.85 26.91 -2.78
C THR A 138 22.25 27.33 -3.13
N GLN A 139 23.20 27.02 -2.24
CA GLN A 139 24.60 27.02 -2.57
C GLN A 139 24.68 26.12 -3.79
N ALA A 140 24.88 26.76 -4.94
CA ALA A 140 25.47 26.11 -6.07
C ALA A 140 26.86 25.69 -5.58
N GLU A 141 26.93 24.54 -4.91
CA GLU A 141 28.15 23.77 -4.87
C GLU A 141 28.45 23.51 -6.34
N GLU A 142 29.40 24.29 -6.87
CA GLU A 142 30.16 23.98 -8.06
C GLU A 142 30.55 22.50 -7.95
N ALA A 143 29.79 21.67 -8.65
CA ALA A 143 30.13 20.28 -8.82
C ALA A 143 31.53 20.27 -9.44
N PRO A 144 32.53 19.65 -8.80
CA PRO A 144 33.86 19.55 -9.39
C PRO A 144 33.67 18.92 -10.77
N GLU A 145 34.16 19.60 -11.81
CA GLU A 145 34.15 19.11 -13.18
C GLU A 145 34.99 17.83 -13.21
N ILE A 146 34.33 16.69 -12.97
CA ILE A 146 34.96 15.39 -13.05
C ILE A 146 35.33 15.24 -14.54
N PRO A 147 36.62 15.09 -14.88
CA PRO A 147 37.02 14.93 -16.26
C PRO A 147 36.24 13.76 -16.85
N GLU A 148 35.58 13.98 -17.98
CA GLU A 148 34.84 12.98 -18.73
C GLU A 148 35.80 11.89 -19.20
N GLY A 149 36.09 10.96 -18.29
CA GLY A 149 36.92 9.79 -18.54
C GLY A 149 36.10 8.71 -19.20
N VAL A 150 36.71 8.01 -20.16
CA VAL A 150 36.16 6.78 -20.70
C VAL A 150 36.48 5.64 -19.73
N PHE A 151 35.46 4.99 -19.19
CA PHE A 151 35.57 3.86 -18.26
C PHE A 151 35.15 2.56 -18.98
N PRO A 152 36.10 1.82 -19.57
CA PRO A 152 35.78 0.57 -20.26
C PRO A 152 35.34 -0.51 -19.27
N CYS A 153 34.38 -1.33 -19.67
CA CYS A 153 33.99 -2.52 -18.92
C CYS A 153 35.06 -3.61 -19.06
N PRO A 154 35.47 -4.30 -17.97
CA PRO A 154 36.46 -5.39 -18.05
C PRO A 154 35.92 -6.69 -18.70
N HIS A 155 34.63 -6.77 -18.99
CA HIS A 155 33.96 -7.98 -19.47
C HIS A 155 33.33 -7.86 -20.86
N CYS A 156 33.27 -6.65 -21.41
CA CYS A 156 32.83 -6.40 -22.78
C CYS A 156 33.40 -5.09 -23.30
N ASP A 157 33.34 -4.87 -24.61
CA ASP A 157 33.88 -3.68 -25.28
C ASP A 157 33.04 -2.40 -25.08
N LYS A 158 32.22 -2.35 -24.01
CA LYS A 158 31.36 -1.20 -23.74
C LYS A 158 32.10 -0.14 -22.92
N GLU A 159 32.12 1.07 -23.46
CA GLU A 159 32.68 2.26 -22.85
C GLU A 159 31.60 3.07 -22.13
N LEU A 160 31.86 3.47 -20.88
CA LEU A 160 30.94 4.26 -20.06
C LEU A 160 31.59 5.58 -19.66
N THR A 161 30.78 6.63 -19.53
CA THR A 161 31.26 7.99 -19.21
C THR A 161 31.54 8.21 -17.72
N THR A 162 31.18 7.24 -16.87
CA THR A 162 31.39 7.32 -15.42
C THR A 162 31.76 5.96 -14.83
N ALA A 163 32.61 5.96 -13.80
CA ALA A 163 32.99 4.74 -13.05
C ALA A 163 31.74 4.04 -12.46
N ARG A 164 30.82 4.82 -11.87
CA ARG A 164 29.55 4.28 -11.33
C ARG A 164 28.72 3.59 -12.41
N GLY A 165 28.71 4.12 -13.64
CA GLY A 165 28.06 3.50 -14.78
C GLY A 165 28.66 2.14 -15.12
N ARG A 166 29.99 2.03 -15.14
CA ARG A 166 30.72 0.78 -15.35
C ARG A 166 30.37 -0.28 -14.30
N ASP A 167 30.39 0.07 -13.02
CA ASP A 167 30.09 -0.87 -11.94
C ASP A 167 28.64 -1.35 -11.96
N MET A 168 27.68 -0.46 -12.25
CA MET A 168 26.27 -0.84 -12.41
C MET A 168 26.07 -1.75 -13.63
N HIS A 169 26.75 -1.44 -14.74
CA HIS A 169 26.71 -2.26 -15.95
C HIS A 169 27.27 -3.66 -15.69
N ALA A 170 28.40 -3.78 -15.01
CA ALA A 170 29.01 -5.06 -14.64
C ALA A 170 28.05 -5.95 -13.82
N ARG A 171 27.39 -5.37 -12.81
CA ARG A 171 26.41 -6.09 -11.98
C ARG A 171 25.18 -6.54 -12.76
N LYS A 172 24.63 -5.65 -13.61
CA LYS A 172 23.38 -5.91 -14.32
C LYS A 172 23.53 -6.81 -15.54
N VAL A 173 24.63 -6.66 -16.28
CA VAL A 173 24.85 -7.36 -17.56
C VAL A 173 25.69 -8.62 -17.37
N HIS A 174 26.70 -8.57 -16.50
CA HIS A 174 27.61 -9.70 -16.27
C HIS A 174 27.33 -10.43 -14.95
N GLY A 175 26.39 -9.96 -14.13
CA GLY A 175 26.01 -10.63 -12.87
C GLY A 175 27.10 -10.59 -11.79
N MET A 176 28.15 -9.80 -11.97
CA MET A 176 29.32 -9.77 -11.09
C MET A 176 29.12 -8.69 -10.02
N GLY A 177 28.89 -9.12 -8.78
CA GLY A 177 29.13 -8.27 -7.62
C GLY A 177 30.63 -8.03 -7.52
N VAL A 178 31.05 -6.77 -7.38
CA VAL A 178 32.44 -6.47 -7.07
C VAL A 178 32.66 -6.98 -5.65
N GLU A 179 33.32 -8.13 -5.51
CA GLU A 179 33.77 -8.61 -4.21
C GLU A 179 34.95 -7.73 -3.80
N GLU A 180 34.70 -6.84 -2.83
CA GLU A 180 35.71 -5.94 -2.22
C GLU A 180 36.69 -6.70 -1.34
#